data_AF-A0A2S0IEU6-F1
#
_entry.id   AF-A0A2S0IEU6-F1
#
_cell.length_a   1.000
_cell.length_b   1.000
_cell.length_c   1.000
_cell.angle_alpha   90.00
_cell.angle_beta   90.00
_cell.angle_gamma   90.00
#
_symmetry.space_group_name_H-M   'P 1'
#
loop_
_entity.id
_entity.type
_entity.pdbx_description
1 polymer ?
#
loop_
_entity_poly.entity_id
_entity_poly.type
_entity_poly.pdbx_seq_one_letter_code
_entity_poly.pdbx_strand_id
1 'polypeptide(L)'
;MPIATQDSWKHLPAPAQREPLHFQGRYTADEYARLRQGVIPQEMEDKWFIYLHDGWLRLHRSWTGNWIYALRLEQDGDAWTVTDSWVNRDPEQYRLTDAEYDRASLQRMLQWLMKGPAV
;
A
#
# COMPACT_ATOMS: atom_id res chain seq x y z
N MET A 1 -10.41 12.97 -8.01
CA MET A 1 -10.59 11.52 -8.17
C MET A 1 -11.34 10.98 -6.95
N PRO A 2 -12.20 9.96 -7.08
CA PRO A 2 -12.85 9.35 -5.92
C PRO A 2 -11.81 8.69 -4.99
N ILE A 3 -12.13 8.64 -3.69
CA ILE A 3 -11.31 7.94 -2.70
C ILE A 3 -11.41 6.43 -2.97
N ALA A 4 -10.28 5.75 -3.06
CA ALA A 4 -10.24 4.30 -3.20
C ALA A 4 -10.76 3.61 -1.93
N THR A 5 -11.67 2.67 -2.10
CA THR A 5 -12.24 1.82 -1.04
C THR A 5 -12.12 0.36 -1.45
N GLN A 6 -12.37 -0.59 -0.54
CA GLN A 6 -12.33 -2.02 -0.86
C GLN A 6 -13.24 -2.40 -2.05
N ASP A 7 -14.35 -1.69 -2.24
CA ASP A 7 -15.32 -1.96 -3.31
C ASP A 7 -14.95 -1.28 -4.65
N SER A 8 -13.86 -0.49 -4.67
CA SER A 8 -13.44 0.27 -5.85
C SER A 8 -12.74 -0.57 -6.91
N TRP A 9 -12.21 -1.73 -6.56
CA TRP A 9 -11.55 -2.65 -7.50
C TRP A 9 -11.53 -4.08 -6.97
N LYS A 10 -11.29 -5.04 -7.86
CA LYS A 10 -11.09 -6.43 -7.46
C LYS A 10 -9.84 -6.59 -6.59
N HIS A 11 -9.93 -7.40 -5.55
CA HIS A 11 -8.79 -7.75 -4.71
C HIS A 11 -8.98 -9.13 -4.06
N LEU A 12 -7.88 -9.72 -3.62
CA LEU A 12 -7.87 -10.97 -2.85
C LEU A 12 -7.76 -10.68 -1.34
N PRO A 13 -8.14 -11.64 -0.48
CA PRO A 13 -7.88 -11.55 0.95
C PRO A 13 -6.37 -11.56 1.26
N ALA A 14 -6.02 -11.32 2.53
CA ALA A 14 -4.63 -11.41 2.97
C ALA A 14 -4.06 -12.82 2.72
N PRO A 15 -2.80 -12.94 2.28
CA PRO A 15 -2.17 -14.23 2.01
C PRO A 15 -1.90 -14.99 3.32
N ALA A 16 -1.87 -16.32 3.23
CA ALA A 16 -1.54 -17.19 4.35
C ALA A 16 -0.08 -17.01 4.80
N GLN A 17 0.84 -16.85 3.84
CA GLN A 17 2.27 -16.66 4.09
C GLN A 17 2.63 -15.18 4.02
N ARG A 18 3.09 -14.63 5.14
CA ARG A 18 3.47 -13.23 5.31
C ARG A 18 4.72 -13.11 6.17
N GLU A 19 5.48 -12.06 5.92
CA GLU A 19 6.63 -11.71 6.74
C GLU A 19 6.51 -10.25 7.20
N PRO A 20 6.87 -9.93 8.46
CA PRO A 20 6.99 -8.56 8.91
C PRO A 20 7.99 -7.78 8.05
N LEU A 21 7.54 -6.68 7.46
CA LEU A 21 8.40 -5.85 6.61
C LEU A 21 9.27 -4.91 7.47
N HIS A 22 8.83 -4.58 8.69
CA HIS A 22 9.48 -3.61 9.58
C HIS A 22 9.73 -2.25 8.89
N PHE A 23 8.82 -1.86 7.99
CA PHE A 23 8.85 -0.56 7.34
C PHE A 23 8.56 0.54 8.35
N GLN A 24 9.34 1.61 8.31
CA GLN A 24 9.15 2.79 9.15
C GLN A 24 8.78 3.98 8.28
N GLY A 25 7.80 4.76 8.73
CA GLY A 25 7.36 5.97 8.05
C GLY A 25 6.65 6.90 9.01
N ARG A 26 6.82 8.21 8.78
CA ARG A 26 6.09 9.28 9.47
C ARG A 26 5.58 10.23 8.40
N TYR A 27 4.30 10.57 8.48
CA TYR A 27 3.58 11.35 7.49
C TYR A 27 2.86 12.52 8.15
N THR A 28 2.92 13.67 7.52
CA THR A 28 2.09 14.84 7.86
C THR A 28 0.61 14.57 7.55
N ALA A 29 -0.28 15.46 8.02
CA ALA A 29 -1.70 15.39 7.69
C ALA A 29 -1.98 15.41 6.18
N ASP A 30 -1.25 16.24 5.43
CA ASP A 30 -1.43 16.36 3.99
C ASP A 30 -0.94 15.10 3.25
N GLU A 31 0.18 14.52 3.69
CA GLU A 31 0.69 13.26 3.14
C GLU A 31 -0.27 12.10 3.46
N TYR A 32 -0.76 12.01 4.69
CA TYR A 32 -1.75 11.01 5.08
C TYR A 32 -3.05 11.17 4.29
N ALA A 33 -3.52 12.39 4.05
CA ALA A 33 -4.70 12.64 3.22
C ALA A 33 -4.51 12.09 1.80
N ARG A 34 -3.31 12.20 1.22
CA ARG A 34 -2.98 11.61 -0.08
C ARG A 34 -2.87 10.09 -0.04
N LEU A 35 -2.27 9.52 0.99
CA LEU A 35 -2.27 8.06 1.19
C LEU A 35 -3.70 7.51 1.31
N ARG A 36 -4.59 8.25 1.99
CA ARG A 36 -6.00 7.90 2.14
C ARG A 36 -6.78 7.95 0.83
N GLN A 37 -6.40 8.81 -0.12
CA GLN A 37 -7.02 8.81 -1.45
C GLN A 37 -6.79 7.49 -2.19
N GLY A 38 -5.64 6.84 -1.95
CA GLY A 38 -5.29 5.57 -2.57
C GLY A 38 -5.14 5.66 -4.09
N VAL A 39 -5.31 4.53 -4.76
CA VAL A 39 -5.22 4.40 -6.23
C VAL A 39 -6.28 3.43 -6.70
N ILE A 40 -7.12 3.89 -7.63
CA ILE A 40 -8.04 3.04 -8.39
C ILE A 40 -7.45 2.92 -9.80
N PRO A 41 -7.10 1.71 -10.27
CA PRO A 41 -6.61 1.50 -11.63
C PRO A 41 -7.60 2.04 -12.67
N GLN A 42 -7.10 2.74 -13.68
CA GLN A 42 -7.87 3.23 -14.82
C GLN A 42 -7.43 2.56 -16.12
N GLU A 43 -6.14 2.29 -16.28
CA GLU A 43 -5.56 1.71 -17.49
C GLU A 43 -4.83 0.37 -17.21
N MET A 44 -4.43 -0.33 -18.26
CA MET A 44 -3.74 -1.62 -18.12
C MET A 44 -2.37 -1.45 -17.44
N GLU A 45 -1.74 -0.29 -17.62
CA GLU A 45 -0.45 0.10 -17.06
C GLU A 45 -0.51 0.33 -15.55
N ASP A 46 -1.71 0.59 -15.00
CA ASP A 46 -1.94 0.80 -13.57
C ASP A 46 -1.85 -0.52 -12.84
N LYS A 47 -0.62 -0.85 -12.46
CA LYS A 47 -0.24 -2.11 -11.83
C LYS A 47 -0.71 -2.28 -10.39
N TRP A 48 -1.25 -1.23 -9.77
CA TRP A 48 -1.52 -1.17 -8.33
C TRP A 48 -2.92 -0.67 -8.03
N PHE A 49 -3.59 -1.38 -7.13
CA PHE A 49 -4.80 -0.93 -6.46
C PHE A 49 -4.46 -0.70 -4.99
N ILE A 50 -4.70 0.52 -4.49
CA ILE A 50 -4.29 0.93 -3.15
C ILE A 50 -5.46 1.58 -2.45
N TYR A 51 -5.76 1.18 -1.23
CA TYR A 51 -6.81 1.80 -0.44
C TYR A 51 -6.50 1.73 1.05
N LEU A 52 -7.03 2.69 1.81
CA LEU A 52 -6.97 2.70 3.25
C LEU A 52 -8.27 2.16 3.83
N HIS A 53 -8.19 1.15 4.69
CA HIS A 53 -9.34 0.60 5.41
C HIS A 53 -8.94 0.16 6.81
N ASP A 54 -9.66 0.64 7.83
CA ASP A 54 -9.44 0.28 9.23
C ASP A 54 -7.98 0.50 9.70
N GLY A 55 -7.41 1.66 9.36
CA GLY A 55 -6.02 2.01 9.67
C GLY A 55 -4.97 1.30 8.82
N TRP A 56 -5.36 0.33 7.97
CA TRP A 56 -4.44 -0.38 7.09
C TRP A 56 -4.45 0.22 5.69
N LEU A 57 -3.28 0.68 5.23
CA LEU A 57 -3.03 0.96 3.83
C LEU A 57 -2.67 -0.34 3.12
N ARG A 58 -3.51 -0.75 2.17
CA ARG A 58 -3.45 -2.06 1.52
C ARG A 58 -3.02 -1.87 0.08
N LEU A 59 -1.96 -2.55 -0.33
CA LEU A 59 -1.41 -2.46 -1.68
C LEU A 59 -1.58 -3.79 -2.40
N HIS A 60 -2.43 -3.78 -3.41
CA HIS A 60 -2.76 -4.93 -4.24
C HIS A 60 -2.23 -4.77 -5.66
N ARG A 61 -1.93 -5.88 -6.31
CA ARG A 61 -1.75 -5.92 -7.76
C ARG A 61 -3.09 -5.78 -8.45
N SER A 62 -3.25 -4.81 -9.33
CA SER A 62 -4.53 -4.55 -10.03
C SER A 62 -4.99 -5.71 -10.91
N TRP A 63 -4.05 -6.45 -11.51
CA TRP A 63 -4.34 -7.53 -12.46
C TRP A 63 -4.79 -8.82 -11.77
N THR A 64 -4.07 -9.25 -10.75
CA THR A 64 -4.33 -10.52 -10.04
C THR A 64 -5.14 -10.34 -8.77
N GLY A 65 -5.18 -9.14 -8.20
CA GLY A 65 -5.79 -8.85 -6.89
C GLY A 65 -4.89 -9.21 -5.69
N ASN A 66 -3.72 -9.81 -5.93
CA ASN A 66 -2.79 -10.25 -4.87
C ASN A 66 -2.45 -9.08 -3.95
N TRP A 67 -2.66 -9.27 -2.65
CA TRP A 67 -2.27 -8.29 -1.63
C TRP A 67 -0.78 -8.44 -1.36
N ILE A 68 0.03 -7.46 -1.74
CA ILE A 68 1.50 -7.55 -1.66
C ILE A 68 2.03 -6.90 -0.38
N TYR A 69 1.61 -5.67 -0.08
CA TYR A 69 2.08 -4.94 1.09
C TYR A 69 0.92 -4.43 1.92
N ALA A 70 1.11 -4.37 3.24
CA ALA A 70 0.22 -3.66 4.13
C ALA A 70 1.01 -2.82 5.13
N LEU A 71 0.47 -1.64 5.43
CA LEU A 71 1.02 -0.71 6.42
C LEU A 71 -0.10 -0.30 7.37
N ARG A 72 0.10 -0.45 8.68
CA ARG A 72 -0.80 0.10 9.68
C ARG A 72 -0.35 1.50 10.03
N LEU A 73 -1.24 2.46 9.81
CA LEU A 73 -1.02 3.87 10.07
C LEU A 73 -1.84 4.29 11.28
N GLU A 74 -1.16 4.79 12.30
CA GLU A 74 -1.80 5.31 13.51
C GLU A 74 -1.41 6.76 13.72
N GLN A 75 -2.34 7.54 14.27
CA GLN A 75 -2.09 8.95 14.56
C GLN A 75 -1.20 9.10 15.79
N ASP A 76 -0.16 9.90 15.66
CA ASP A 76 0.80 10.25 16.69
C ASP A 76 0.98 11.77 16.73
N GLY A 77 0.14 12.42 17.55
CA GLY A 77 -0.01 13.88 17.57
C GLY A 77 -0.54 14.43 16.26
N ASP A 78 0.23 15.34 15.64
CA ASP A 78 -0.10 15.98 14.36
C ASP A 78 0.39 15.19 13.13
N ALA A 79 0.93 13.98 13.36
CA ALA A 79 1.46 13.12 12.31
C ALA A 79 0.81 11.73 12.34
N TRP A 80 1.07 10.94 11.31
CA TRP A 80 0.74 9.52 11.26
C TRP A 80 2.01 8.70 11.13
N THR A 81 2.12 7.62 11.89
CA THR A 81 3.29 6.74 11.88
C THR A 81 2.90 5.33 11.45
N VAL A 82 3.86 4.64 10.83
CA VAL A 82 3.72 3.20 10.54
C VAL A 82 4.03 2.43 11.82
N THR A 83 3.02 1.77 12.39
CA THR A 83 3.18 0.95 13.61
C THR A 83 3.32 -0.53 13.31
N ASP A 84 2.83 -0.98 12.17
CA ASP A 84 2.96 -2.36 11.71
C ASP A 84 3.06 -2.40 10.19
N SER A 85 3.77 -3.41 9.67
CA SER A 85 3.89 -3.63 8.23
C SER A 85 4.25 -5.06 7.93
N TRP A 86 3.67 -5.58 6.85
CA TRP A 86 3.98 -6.92 6.37
C TRP A 86 3.96 -6.98 4.85
N VAL A 87 4.62 -8.01 4.33
CA VAL A 87 4.73 -8.31 2.91
C VAL A 87 4.28 -9.75 2.64
N ASN A 88 3.69 -9.96 1.47
CA ASN A 88 3.29 -11.27 0.97
C ASN A 88 4.53 -12.15 0.71
N ARG A 89 4.47 -13.40 1.15
CA ARG A 89 5.50 -14.42 0.91
C ARG A 89 4.94 -15.72 0.34
N ASP A 90 3.70 -15.67 -0.15
CA ASP A 90 3.13 -16.77 -0.93
C ASP A 90 3.80 -16.80 -2.32
N PRO A 91 4.60 -17.84 -2.64
CA PRO A 91 5.38 -17.88 -3.87
C PRO A 91 4.53 -17.98 -5.14
N GLU A 92 3.26 -18.38 -5.03
CA GLU A 92 2.31 -18.38 -6.15
C GLU A 92 1.83 -16.96 -6.46
N GLN A 93 1.81 -16.08 -5.46
CA GLN A 93 1.30 -14.71 -5.56
C GLN A 93 2.42 -13.67 -5.72
N TYR A 94 3.56 -13.87 -5.07
CA TYR A 94 4.68 -12.95 -5.01
C TYR A 94 6.01 -13.71 -4.90
N ARG A 95 6.81 -13.69 -5.96
CA ARG A 95 8.06 -14.46 -6.07
C ARG A 95 9.29 -13.77 -5.50
N LEU A 96 9.20 -12.47 -5.21
CA LEU A 96 10.30 -11.72 -4.62
C LEU A 96 10.35 -12.02 -3.12
N THR A 97 11.53 -12.32 -2.62
CA THR A 97 11.80 -12.69 -1.23
C THR A 97 12.81 -11.75 -0.55
N ASP A 98 13.18 -10.66 -1.22
CA ASP A 98 14.15 -9.68 -0.74
C ASP A 98 13.42 -8.54 -0.01
N ALA A 99 13.45 -8.57 1.31
CA ALA A 99 12.82 -7.57 2.16
C ALA A 99 13.41 -6.15 1.98
N GLU A 100 14.69 -6.01 1.63
CA GLU A 100 15.29 -4.69 1.41
C GLU A 100 14.79 -4.08 0.11
N TYR A 101 14.74 -4.89 -0.95
CA TYR A 101 14.13 -4.50 -2.21
C TYR A 101 12.65 -4.12 -2.05
N ASP A 102 11.90 -4.88 -1.25
CA ASP A 102 10.50 -4.63 -0.94
C ASP A 102 10.32 -3.27 -0.24
N ARG A 103 11.12 -2.99 0.80
CA ARG A 103 11.11 -1.70 1.50
C ARG A 103 11.40 -0.55 0.55
N ALA A 104 12.43 -0.67 -0.28
CA ALA A 104 12.80 0.36 -1.24
C ALA A 104 11.71 0.60 -2.29
N SER A 105 11.07 -0.48 -2.76
CA SER A 105 9.96 -0.41 -3.72
C SER A 105 8.71 0.23 -3.11
N LEU A 106 8.37 -0.16 -1.88
CA LEU A 106 7.27 0.43 -1.12
C LEU A 106 7.52 1.91 -0.86
N GLN A 107 8.73 2.30 -0.43
CA GLN A 107 9.08 3.69 -0.20
C GLN A 107 8.88 4.56 -1.46
N ARG A 108 9.34 4.08 -2.62
CA ARG A 108 9.13 4.79 -3.90
C ARG A 108 7.65 4.93 -4.23
N MET A 109 6.85 3.88 -4.00
CA MET A 109 5.40 3.92 -4.22
C MET A 109 4.72 4.98 -3.34
N LEU A 110 5.01 4.98 -2.04
CA LEU A 110 4.42 5.96 -1.12
C LEU A 110 4.85 7.38 -1.47
N GLN A 111 6.11 7.60 -1.85
CA GLN A 111 6.57 8.92 -2.31
C GLN A 111 5.82 9.40 -3.55
N TRP A 112 5.54 8.50 -4.50
CA TRP A 112 4.73 8.83 -5.67
C TRP A 112 3.28 9.20 -5.29
N LEU A 113 2.65 8.46 -4.37
CA LEU A 113 1.31 8.80 -3.86
C LEU A 113 1.27 10.18 -3.20
N MET A 114 2.27 10.48 -2.36
CA MET A 114 2.35 11.75 -1.64
C MET A 114 2.66 12.94 -2.56
N LYS A 115 3.41 12.74 -3.64
CA LYS A 115 3.64 13.82 -4.63
C LYS A 115 2.45 14.00 -5.57
N GLY A 116 1.65 12.95 -5.76
CA GLY A 116 0.59 12.89 -6.77
C GLY A 116 1.16 12.70 -8.17
N PRO A 117 0.35 12.26 -9.15
CA PRO A 117 0.77 12.29 -10.55
C PRO A 117 1.12 13.73 -10.93
N ALA A 118 2.26 13.92 -11.61
CA ALA A 118 2.52 15.16 -12.30
C ALA A 118 1.40 15.34 -13.33
N VAL A 119 0.63 16.41 -13.18
CA VAL A 119 -0.38 16.83 -14.17
C VAL A 119 0.31 17.10 -15.50
#